data_AF-A0A923ML58-F1
#
_entry.id   AF-A0A923ML58-F1
#
_cell.length_a   1.000
_cell.length_b   1.000
_cell.length_c   1.000
_cell.angle_alpha   90.00
_cell.angle_beta   90.00
_cell.angle_gamma   90.00
#
_symmetry.space_group_name_H-M   'P 1'
#
loop_
_entity.id
_entity.type
_entity.pdbx_description
1 polymer ?
#
loop_
_entity_poly.entity_id
_entity_poly.type
_entity_poly.pdbx_seq_one_letter_code
_entity_poly.pdbx_strand_id
1 'polypeptide(L)'
;MDNLHAHAARGETAATLDPASLEASDDLELNEDAPRYCPMRLLARFALLMAGHGRCVITDMMLGDREYAMWQLACARAMDDAELGEVAAKLFAYFDDAQHSGMAVMGTA
;
A
#
# COMPACT_ATOMS: atom_id res chain seq x y z
N MET A 1 -52.96 5.57 57.65
CA MET A 1 -51.88 5.70 58.64
C MET A 1 -50.82 4.69 58.25
N ASP A 2 -49.64 4.99 57.74
CA ASP A 2 -48.90 6.19 57.35
C ASP A 2 -47.80 5.61 56.45
N ASN A 3 -47.53 6.19 55.28
CA ASN A 3 -46.15 6.25 54.80
C ASN A 3 -46.00 7.23 53.65
N LEU A 4 -45.79 8.48 54.07
CA LEU A 4 -44.94 9.44 53.40
C LEU A 4 -43.49 8.92 53.45
N HIS A 5 -42.87 8.75 52.29
CA HIS A 5 -41.44 8.97 52.01
C HIS A 5 -41.36 9.07 50.48
N ALA A 6 -41.43 10.24 49.86
CA ALA A 6 -40.44 11.31 49.94
C ALA A 6 -39.01 10.75 49.94
N HIS A 7 -38.56 10.32 48.76
CA HIS A 7 -37.15 10.43 48.43
C HIS A 7 -37.02 10.95 47.01
N ALA A 8 -36.76 12.25 46.93
CA ALA A 8 -36.26 12.91 45.75
C ALA A 8 -34.96 12.22 45.31
N ALA A 9 -34.90 11.81 44.05
CA ALA A 9 -33.65 11.44 43.40
C ALA A 9 -33.77 11.67 41.89
N ARG A 10 -33.29 12.86 41.51
CA ARG A 10 -32.44 13.10 40.34
C ARG A 10 -33.06 13.05 38.94
N GLY A 11 -33.15 14.25 38.36
CA GLY A 11 -32.43 14.54 37.12
C GLY A 11 -33.22 14.36 35.85
N GLU A 12 -34.14 15.28 35.59
CA GLU A 12 -34.49 15.67 34.23
C GLU A 12 -33.26 16.32 33.58
N THR A 13 -32.65 15.65 32.60
CA THR A 13 -31.85 16.31 31.57
C THR A 13 -32.28 15.78 30.22
N ALA A 14 -33.39 16.32 29.72
CA ALA A 14 -33.55 16.54 28.30
C ALA A 14 -32.44 17.50 27.87
N ALA A 15 -31.34 16.94 27.38
CA ALA A 15 -30.28 17.67 26.73
C ALA A 15 -29.78 16.82 25.57
N THR A 16 -30.38 17.08 24.42
CA THR A 16 -29.74 17.01 23.10
C THR A 16 -28.26 17.34 23.23
N LEU A 17 -27.43 16.30 23.18
CA LEU A 17 -25.97 16.32 23.17
C LEU A 17 -25.59 15.08 22.35
N ASP A 18 -24.87 15.10 21.24
CA ASP A 18 -24.36 16.13 20.35
C ASP A 18 -23.91 15.31 19.11
N PRO A 19 -24.34 15.61 17.87
CA PRO A 19 -23.84 14.88 16.70
C PRO A 19 -22.33 15.09 16.45
N ALA A 20 -21.65 15.97 17.19
CA ALA A 20 -20.22 16.25 17.01
C ALA A 20 -19.26 15.19 17.59
N SER A 21 -19.75 14.11 18.22
CA SER A 21 -18.86 13.16 18.90
C SER A 21 -18.37 11.99 18.05
N LEU A 22 -18.71 11.91 16.76
CA LEU A 22 -18.15 10.90 15.83
C LEU A 22 -17.69 11.48 14.48
N GLU A 23 -17.68 12.80 14.34
CA GLU A 23 -16.88 13.49 13.31
C GLU A 23 -15.43 13.61 13.82
N ALA A 24 -14.88 12.51 14.36
CA ALA A 24 -13.43 12.35 14.39
C ALA A 24 -13.05 12.08 12.94
N SER A 25 -12.89 13.21 12.25
CA SER A 25 -12.49 13.37 10.88
C SER A 25 -11.55 12.24 10.48
N ASP A 26 -11.91 11.61 9.37
CA ASP A 26 -11.03 11.04 8.36
C ASP A 26 -9.87 12.04 8.09
N ASP A 27 -8.96 12.09 9.04
CA ASP A 27 -7.65 12.73 9.01
C ASP A 27 -6.64 11.61 9.30
N LEU A 28 -6.85 10.44 8.68
CA LEU A 28 -5.70 9.92 7.97
C LEU A 28 -5.51 10.92 6.86
N GLU A 29 -4.59 11.85 7.07
CA GLU A 29 -3.80 12.37 5.98
C GLU A 29 -3.70 11.22 4.96
N LEU A 30 -4.37 11.36 3.82
CA LEU A 30 -3.89 10.78 2.58
C LEU A 30 -2.54 11.47 2.32
N ASN A 31 -1.58 11.26 3.23
CA ASN A 31 -0.23 11.02 2.82
C ASN A 31 -0.37 10.05 1.67
N GLU A 32 0.21 10.45 0.56
CA GLU A 32 0.24 9.78 -0.72
C GLU A 32 0.90 8.38 -0.65
N ASP A 33 0.98 7.77 0.55
CA ASP A 33 1.16 6.35 0.88
C ASP A 33 -0.17 5.62 0.56
N ALA A 34 -0.62 5.73 -0.69
CA ALA A 34 -1.49 4.72 -1.27
C ALA A 34 -0.91 3.35 -0.91
N PRO A 35 -1.72 2.37 -0.45
CA PRO A 35 -1.21 1.11 0.10
C PRO A 35 -0.21 0.53 -0.88
N ARG A 36 1.08 0.65 -0.52
CA ARG A 36 2.28 0.41 -1.34
C ARG A 36 1.97 -0.72 -2.30
N TYR A 37 1.61 -0.38 -3.53
CA TYR A 37 0.95 -1.29 -4.45
C TYR A 37 1.95 -2.40 -4.76
N CYS A 38 1.84 -3.52 -4.05
CA CYS A 38 2.82 -4.58 -4.14
C CYS A 38 2.88 -5.00 -5.61
N PRO A 39 4.02 -4.84 -6.31
CA PRO A 39 4.10 -5.00 -7.75
C PRO A 39 3.98 -6.47 -8.15
N MET A 40 3.63 -7.37 -7.24
CA MET A 40 3.56 -8.81 -7.44
C MET A 40 2.70 -9.21 -8.63
N ARG A 41 1.59 -8.51 -8.90
CA ARG A 41 0.75 -8.77 -10.09
C ARG A 41 1.46 -8.38 -11.39
N LEU A 42 2.20 -7.28 -11.35
CA LEU A 42 2.98 -6.74 -12.46
C LEU A 42 4.23 -7.61 -12.72
N LEU A 43 4.90 -8.04 -11.65
CA LEU A 43 6.02 -8.98 -11.66
C LEU A 43 5.61 -10.37 -12.17
N ALA A 44 4.45 -10.89 -11.76
CA ALA A 44 3.93 -12.15 -12.25
C ALA A 44 3.64 -12.09 -13.77
N ARG A 45 3.03 -10.99 -14.24
CA ARG A 45 2.82 -10.77 -15.68
C ARG A 45 4.14 -10.65 -16.43
N PHE A 46 5.10 -9.91 -15.89
CA PHE A 46 6.44 -9.78 -16.46
C PHE A 46 7.14 -11.14 -16.59
N ALA A 47 7.14 -11.93 -15.53
CA ALA A 47 7.72 -13.28 -15.53
C ALA A 47 7.04 -14.20 -16.54
N LEU A 48 5.72 -14.10 -16.70
CA LEU A 48 4.97 -14.89 -17.69
C LEU A 48 5.33 -14.49 -19.13
N LEU A 49 5.41 -13.20 -19.43
CA LEU A 49 5.80 -12.69 -20.75
C LEU A 49 7.23 -13.09 -21.09
N MET A 50 8.17 -12.91 -20.16
CA MET A 50 9.56 -13.35 -20.31
C MET A 50 9.68 -14.87 -20.52
N ALA A 51 8.87 -15.66 -19.80
CA ALA A 51 8.81 -17.11 -19.99
C ALA A 51 8.30 -17.49 -21.39
N GLY A 52 7.38 -16.69 -21.96
CA GLY A 52 6.95 -16.82 -23.36
C GLY A 52 8.09 -16.64 -24.37
N HIS A 53 9.09 -15.84 -24.02
CA HIS A 53 10.34 -15.65 -24.80
C HIS A 53 11.46 -16.64 -24.41
N GLY A 54 11.16 -17.65 -23.59
CA GLY A 54 12.13 -18.66 -23.14
C GLY A 54 13.07 -18.21 -22.02
N ARG A 55 12.76 -17.11 -21.33
CA ARG A 55 13.56 -16.53 -20.25
C ARG A 55 12.77 -16.57 -18.93
N CYS A 56 13.12 -17.45 -18.01
CA CYS A 56 12.54 -17.43 -16.67
C CYS A 56 13.20 -16.33 -15.82
N VAL A 57 12.39 -15.54 -15.11
CA VAL A 57 12.85 -14.50 -14.19
C VAL A 57 12.44 -14.84 -12.76
N ILE A 58 13.33 -14.62 -11.81
CA ILE A 58 13.07 -14.87 -10.39
C ILE A 58 12.60 -13.55 -9.77
N THR A 59 11.29 -13.41 -9.57
CA THR A 59 10.66 -12.18 -9.07
C THR A 59 11.09 -11.83 -7.64
N ASP A 60 11.38 -12.84 -6.82
CA ASP A 60 11.97 -12.66 -5.48
C ASP A 60 13.34 -11.97 -5.55
N MET A 61 14.18 -12.39 -6.50
CA MET A 61 15.48 -11.81 -6.74
C MET A 61 15.38 -10.38 -7.28
N MET A 62 14.34 -10.06 -8.08
CA MET A 62 14.06 -8.68 -8.49
C MET A 62 13.63 -7.79 -7.31
N LEU A 63 12.89 -8.33 -6.35
CA LEU A 63 12.46 -7.57 -5.15
C LEU A 63 13.60 -7.36 -4.15
N GLY A 64 14.52 -8.32 -4.04
CA GLY A 64 15.68 -8.25 -3.15
C GLY A 64 16.90 -7.55 -3.73
N ASP A 65 17.04 -7.50 -5.05
CA ASP A 65 18.20 -6.93 -5.74
C ASP A 65 17.78 -6.00 -6.88
N ARG A 66 17.97 -4.70 -6.66
CA ARG A 66 17.59 -3.66 -7.63
C ARG A 66 18.41 -3.74 -8.91
N GLU A 67 19.70 -4.04 -8.85
CA GLU A 67 20.55 -4.09 -10.04
C GLU A 67 20.10 -5.22 -10.97
N TYR A 68 19.78 -6.38 -10.41
CA TYR A 68 19.19 -7.51 -11.11
C TYR A 68 17.83 -7.14 -11.71
N ALA A 69 16.96 -6.47 -10.96
CA ALA A 69 15.68 -6.01 -11.47
C ALA A 69 15.85 -5.08 -12.68
N MET A 70 16.68 -4.06 -12.57
CA MET A 70 16.92 -3.08 -13.63
C MET A 70 17.54 -3.72 -14.88
N TRP A 71 18.48 -4.65 -14.69
CA TRP A 71 19.05 -5.41 -15.81
C TRP A 71 18.00 -6.26 -16.54
N GLN A 72 17.10 -6.93 -15.81
CA GLN A 72 16.02 -7.70 -16.42
C GLN A 72 15.02 -6.82 -17.17
N LEU A 73 14.71 -5.62 -16.65
CA LEU A 73 13.84 -4.67 -17.34
C LEU A 73 14.48 -4.11 -18.61
N ALA A 74 15.79 -3.82 -18.59
CA ALA A 74 16.53 -3.43 -19.78
C ALA A 74 16.54 -4.56 -20.83
N CYS A 75 16.73 -5.81 -20.39
CA CYS A 75 16.65 -6.99 -21.27
C CYS A 75 15.27 -7.13 -21.90
N ALA A 76 14.21 -6.97 -21.12
CA ALA A 76 12.83 -7.02 -21.60
C ALA A 76 12.51 -5.91 -22.60
N ARG A 77 13.07 -4.70 -22.42
CA ARG A 77 12.90 -3.59 -23.36
C ARG A 77 13.62 -3.79 -24.69
N ALA A 78 14.67 -4.62 -24.70
CA ALA A 78 15.38 -5.01 -25.92
C ALA A 78 14.65 -6.12 -26.71
N MET A 79 13.60 -6.73 -26.15
CA MET A 79 12.74 -7.67 -26.86
C MET A 79 11.69 -6.90 -27.67
N ASP A 80 11.38 -7.38 -28.89
CA ASP A 80 10.39 -6.77 -29.79
C ASP A 80 8.95 -7.12 -29.36
N ASP A 81 8.64 -6.87 -28.08
CA ASP A 81 7.35 -7.17 -27.47
C ASP A 81 6.81 -5.92 -26.79
N ALA A 82 5.78 -5.34 -27.40
CA ALA A 82 5.18 -4.09 -26.95
C ALA A 82 4.54 -4.23 -25.56
N GLU A 83 3.88 -5.35 -25.28
CA GLU A 83 3.22 -5.60 -24.00
C GLU A 83 4.25 -5.77 -22.88
N LEU A 84 5.31 -6.53 -23.14
CA LEU A 84 6.43 -6.69 -22.22
C LEU A 84 7.13 -5.36 -21.96
N GLY A 85 7.29 -4.52 -22.99
CA GLY A 85 7.85 -3.18 -22.86
C GLY A 85 7.01 -2.25 -21.96
N GLU A 86 5.68 -2.28 -22.08
CA GLU A 86 4.79 -1.51 -21.21
C GLU A 86 4.84 -1.98 -19.74
N VAL A 87 4.88 -3.29 -19.51
CA VAL A 87 5.00 -3.86 -18.17
C VAL A 87 6.37 -3.51 -17.57
N ALA A 88 7.43 -3.59 -18.38
CA ALA A 88 8.77 -3.25 -17.94
C ALA A 88 8.91 -1.77 -17.56
N ALA A 89 8.29 -0.84 -18.31
CA ALA A 89 8.29 0.58 -17.98
C ALA A 89 7.60 0.89 -16.64
N LYS A 90 6.48 0.21 -16.34
CA LYS A 90 5.77 0.35 -15.06
C LYS A 90 6.60 -0.20 -13.89
N LEU A 91 7.28 -1.32 -14.08
CA LEU A 91 8.20 -1.86 -13.08
C LEU A 91 9.43 -0.97 -12.90
N PHE A 92 9.93 -0.35 -13.97
CA PHE A 92 11.05 0.57 -13.90
C PHE A 92 10.74 1.74 -12.97
N ALA A 93 9.57 2.37 -13.12
CA ALA A 93 9.14 3.44 -12.22
C ALA A 93 9.05 2.97 -10.75
N TYR A 94 8.62 1.72 -10.51
CA TYR A 94 8.57 1.15 -9.17
C TYR A 94 9.97 0.95 -8.55
N PHE A 95 10.93 0.40 -9.31
CA PHE A 95 12.29 0.17 -8.81
C PHE A 95 13.16 1.44 -8.83
N ASP A 96 12.82 2.43 -9.66
CA ASP A 96 13.49 3.74 -9.70
C ASP A 96 13.14 4.59 -8.48
N ASP A 97 11.93 4.42 -7.93
CA ASP A 97 11.51 5.10 -6.72
C ASP A 97 12.40 4.73 -5.53
N ALA A 98 13.13 5.73 -5.01
CA ALA A 98 14.13 5.57 -3.95
C ALA A 98 13.52 5.05 -2.63
N GLN A 99 12.21 5.17 -2.47
CA GLN A 99 11.44 4.78 -1.28
C GLN A 99 11.17 3.28 -1.26
N HIS A 100 11.19 2.64 -2.44
CA HIS A 100 11.08 1.18 -2.63
C HIS A 100 12.44 0.50 -2.80
N SER A 101 13.47 1.25 -3.23
CA SER A 101 14.85 0.76 -3.32
C SER A 101 15.55 0.61 -1.96
N GLY A 102 14.98 1.20 -0.92
CA GLY A 102 15.53 1.17 0.42
C GLY A 102 14.59 0.47 1.38
N MET A 103 14.87 -0.79 1.69
CA MET A 103 14.96 -1.11 3.12
C MET A 103 16.08 -0.24 3.70
N ALA A 104 15.80 1.05 3.88
CA ALA A 104 16.39 1.83 4.94
C ALA A 104 15.84 1.16 6.21
N VAL A 105 16.51 0.06 6.60
CA VAL A 105 16.44 -0.43 7.96
C VAL A 105 16.86 0.74 8.82
N MET A 106 15.83 1.34 9.39
CA MET A 106 15.84 2.30 10.46
C MET A 106 17.02 2.01 11.39
N GLY A 107 17.91 2.99 11.53
CA GLY A 107 18.88 3.02 12.61
C GLY A 107 18.13 2.86 13.93
N THR A 108 18.32 1.73 14.59
CA THR A 108 17.93 1.59 15.98
C THR A 108 19.00 2.28 16.81
N ALA A 109 18.57 3.35 17.48
CA ALA A 109 19.31 4.20 18.41
C ALA A 109 20.04 3.42 19.52
#